data_AF-A0A1J4X1S3-F1
#
_entry.id   AF-A0A1J4X1S3-F1
#
_cell.length_a   1.000
_cell.length_b   1.000
_cell.length_c   1.000
_cell.angle_alpha   90.00
_cell.angle_beta   90.00
_cell.angle_gamma   90.00
#
_symmetry.space_group_name_H-M   'P 1'
#
loop_
_entity.id
_entity.type
_entity.pdbx_description
1 polymer ?
#
loop_
_entity_poly.entity_id
_entity_poly.type
_entity_poly.pdbx_seq_one_letter_code
_entity_poly.pdbx_strand_id
1 'polypeptide(L)'
;MPTLTPTPEDTVIYEFCVLYPSNLSQKEEQTLLKGIEEIFAEAEAKELLRDAWGRRGLAYPIKKQTEGNFVVLYIEMDPTKVREIDRQLRILPHMLRHLIVRPPKDYEVTKFSQRFEQWLKDRETAVETERKEEEKRLQRKVVEKAKREVKRTEAKKKAPTSTLEEADLSKKLDELISDDSLGL
;
A
#
# COMPACT_ATOMS: atom_id res chain seq x y z
N MET A 1 5.60 -18.07 13.03
CA MET A 1 6.84 -17.57 12.40
C MET A 1 7.97 -18.45 12.89
N PRO A 2 8.91 -18.90 12.05
CA PRO A 2 10.05 -19.67 12.52
C PRO A 2 10.98 -18.75 13.32
N THR A 3 11.07 -18.96 14.63
CA THR A 3 12.10 -18.38 15.47
C THR A 3 13.42 -19.08 15.19
N LEU A 4 14.47 -18.32 14.89
CA LEU A 4 15.79 -18.88 14.64
C LEU A 4 16.51 -19.10 15.97
N THR A 5 16.32 -20.28 16.55
CA THR A 5 17.10 -20.72 17.70
C THR A 5 18.36 -21.42 17.20
N PRO A 6 19.57 -20.95 17.54
CA PRO A 6 20.80 -21.66 17.21
C PRO A 6 20.80 -23.03 17.88
N THR A 7 21.15 -24.07 17.12
CA THR A 7 21.34 -25.42 17.67
C THR A 7 22.58 -25.40 18.56
N PRO A 8 22.58 -26.05 19.73
CA PRO A 8 23.68 -25.93 20.68
C PRO A 8 24.79 -26.92 20.32
N GLU A 9 25.80 -26.47 19.55
CA GLU A 9 27.18 -26.93 19.78
C GLU A 9 28.26 -25.99 19.18
N ASP A 10 28.19 -25.51 17.93
CA ASP A 10 29.22 -24.56 17.41
C ASP A 10 28.74 -23.64 16.25
N THR A 11 27.47 -23.73 15.85
CA THR A 11 26.94 -22.99 14.69
C THR A 11 26.29 -21.66 15.07
N VAL A 12 26.46 -20.67 14.20
CA VAL A 12 25.85 -19.34 14.32
C VAL A 12 25.04 -19.05 13.06
N ILE A 13 23.90 -18.40 13.26
CA ILE A 13 23.04 -17.93 12.18
C ILE A 13 23.59 -16.61 11.64
N TYR A 14 23.67 -16.52 10.33
CA TYR A 14 24.03 -15.32 9.59
C TYR A 14 22.96 -15.00 8.55
N GLU A 15 22.79 -13.72 8.29
CA GLU A 15 22.01 -13.17 7.20
C GLU A 15 22.96 -12.78 6.07
N PHE A 16 22.77 -13.37 4.90
CA PHE A 16 23.48 -13.06 3.67
C PHE A 16 22.55 -12.34 2.73
N CYS A 17 22.85 -11.08 2.41
CA CYS A 17 22.18 -10.34 1.36
C CYS A 17 23.07 -10.30 0.12
N VAL A 18 22.62 -10.92 -0.97
CA VAL A 18 23.33 -10.96 -2.25
C VAL A 18 22.62 -10.05 -3.26
N LEU A 19 23.41 -9.23 -3.95
CA LEU A 19 23.00 -8.36 -5.03
C LEU A 19 23.73 -8.73 -6.32
N TYR A 20 22.96 -9.04 -7.36
CA TYR A 20 23.46 -9.36 -8.69
C TYR A 20 22.67 -8.57 -9.76
N PRO A 21 23.23 -8.39 -10.97
CA PRO A 21 22.60 -7.56 -11.99
C PRO A 21 21.30 -8.22 -12.51
N SER A 22 20.29 -7.40 -12.79
CA SER A 22 19.01 -7.84 -13.38
C SER A 22 19.11 -8.19 -14.86
N ASN A 23 20.15 -7.71 -15.55
CA ASN A 23 20.35 -7.90 -16.99
C ASN A 23 21.11 -9.20 -17.33
N LEU A 24 20.98 -10.25 -16.51
CA LEU A 24 21.56 -11.56 -16.80
C LEU A 24 20.61 -12.38 -17.67
N SER A 25 21.19 -13.21 -18.54
CA SER A 25 20.41 -14.26 -19.18
C SER A 25 20.01 -15.32 -18.14
N GLN A 26 18.93 -16.04 -18.41
CA GLN A 26 18.44 -17.09 -17.51
C GLN A 26 19.49 -18.18 -17.25
N LYS A 27 20.38 -18.44 -18.20
CA LYS A 27 21.49 -19.39 -18.03
C LYS A 27 22.54 -18.87 -17.06
N GLU A 28 22.97 -17.62 -17.22
CA GLU A 28 23.96 -16.99 -16.34
C GLU A 28 23.45 -16.85 -14.91
N GLU A 29 22.16 -16.49 -14.75
CA GLU A 29 21.54 -16.43 -13.43
C GLU A 29 21.52 -17.79 -12.74
N GLN A 30 21.16 -18.87 -13.46
CA GLN A 30 21.21 -20.22 -12.90
C GLN A 30 22.63 -20.64 -12.53
N THR A 31 23.64 -20.31 -13.34
CA THR A 31 25.04 -20.58 -13.02
C THR A 31 25.50 -19.83 -11.77
N LEU A 32 25.11 -18.55 -11.65
CA LEU A 32 25.39 -17.74 -10.47
C LEU A 32 24.78 -18.37 -9.21
N LEU A 33 23.49 -18.72 -9.25
CA LEU A 33 22.78 -19.29 -8.11
C LEU A 33 23.37 -20.65 -7.71
N LYS A 34 23.72 -21.50 -8.67
CA LYS A 34 24.42 -22.76 -8.40
C LYS A 34 25.79 -22.54 -7.76
N GLY A 35 26.57 -21.58 -8.26
CA GLY A 35 27.87 -21.26 -7.65
C GLY A 35 27.74 -20.77 -6.21
N ILE A 36 26.68 -20.02 -5.89
CA ILE A 36 26.37 -19.63 -4.52
C ILE A 36 26.00 -20.86 -3.66
N GLU A 37 25.17 -21.75 -4.19
CA GLU A 37 24.77 -22.99 -3.50
C GLU A 37 25.98 -23.92 -3.27
N GLU A 38 26.89 -24.03 -4.22
CA GLU A 38 28.14 -24.80 -4.10
C GLU A 38 29.05 -24.24 -2.99
N ILE A 39 29.23 -22.91 -2.91
CA ILE A 39 30.00 -22.25 -1.85
C ILE A 39 29.42 -22.59 -0.46
N PHE A 40 28.10 -22.55 -0.31
CA PHE A 40 27.46 -22.89 0.96
C PHE A 40 27.53 -24.39 1.27
N ALA A 41 27.45 -25.25 0.26
CA ALA A 41 27.59 -26.69 0.41
C ALA A 41 29.01 -27.09 0.85
N GLU A 42 30.06 -26.49 0.28
CA GLU A 42 31.46 -26.69 0.69
C GLU A 42 31.73 -26.28 2.14
N ALA A 43 30.99 -25.28 2.62
CA ALA A 43 31.08 -24.79 4.00
C ALA A 43 30.19 -25.56 4.98
N GLU A 44 29.53 -26.64 4.54
CA GLU A 44 28.58 -27.44 5.34
C GLU A 44 27.47 -26.57 5.98
N ALA A 45 27.09 -25.51 5.28
CA ALA A 45 26.19 -24.51 5.80
C ALA A 45 24.73 -24.94 5.59
N LYS A 46 23.91 -24.81 6.64
CA LYS A 46 22.51 -25.20 6.63
C LYS A 46 21.63 -24.00 6.27
N GLU A 47 20.98 -24.06 5.11
CA GLU A 47 19.99 -23.07 4.70
C GLU A 47 18.72 -23.19 5.56
N LEU A 48 18.38 -22.12 6.29
CA LEU A 48 17.17 -22.04 7.11
C LEU A 48 16.03 -21.38 6.35
N LEU A 49 16.35 -20.31 5.62
CA LEU A 49 15.36 -19.54 4.88
C LEU A 49 16.00 -18.83 3.70
N ARG A 50 15.31 -18.86 2.55
CA ARG A 50 15.62 -18.05 1.38
C ARG A 50 14.44 -17.15 1.04
N ASP A 51 14.76 -15.89 0.81
CA ASP A 51 13.81 -14.84 0.47
C ASP A 51 14.32 -14.05 -0.73
N ALA A 52 13.71 -14.26 -1.89
CA ALA A 52 14.04 -13.56 -3.11
C ALA A 52 13.16 -12.32 -3.25
N TRP A 53 13.78 -11.13 -3.19
CA TRP A 53 13.07 -9.85 -3.30
C TRP A 53 12.82 -9.43 -4.74
N GLY A 54 13.48 -10.08 -5.69
CA GLY A 54 13.40 -9.79 -7.13
C GLY A 54 14.12 -8.50 -7.52
N ARG A 55 13.73 -7.95 -8.68
CA ARG A 55 14.34 -6.77 -9.31
C ARG A 55 13.97 -5.48 -8.57
N ARG A 56 14.98 -4.69 -8.19
CA ARG A 56 14.81 -3.40 -7.53
C ARG A 56 15.80 -2.36 -8.06
N GLY A 57 15.39 -1.10 -8.04
CA GLY A 57 16.26 0.03 -8.38
C GLY A 57 17.30 0.28 -7.29
N LEU A 58 18.53 0.59 -7.70
CA LEU A 58 19.61 1.01 -6.82
C LEU A 58 19.58 2.53 -6.63
N ALA A 59 19.95 3.00 -5.44
CA ALA A 59 20.03 4.44 -5.16
C ALA A 59 21.09 5.16 -6.01
N TYR A 60 22.15 4.43 -6.39
CA TYR A 60 23.20 4.91 -7.28
C TYR A 60 23.73 3.76 -8.15
N PRO A 61 24.30 4.04 -9.33
CA PRO A 61 24.79 2.99 -10.21
C PRO A 61 25.99 2.23 -9.62
N ILE A 62 25.96 0.90 -9.66
CA ILE A 62 27.08 0.02 -9.28
C ILE A 62 27.51 -0.77 -10.51
N LYS A 63 28.79 -0.69 -10.89
CA LYS A 63 29.32 -1.33 -12.13
C LYS A 63 28.43 -1.04 -13.36
N LYS A 64 27.95 0.21 -13.50
CA LYS A 64 27.03 0.70 -14.54
C LYS A 64 25.60 0.12 -14.52
N GLN A 65 25.22 -0.61 -13.48
CA GLN A 65 23.86 -1.11 -13.27
C GLN A 65 23.09 -0.15 -12.37
N THR A 66 21.91 0.25 -12.80
CA THR A 66 20.97 1.11 -12.03
C THR A 66 19.96 0.30 -11.21
N GLU A 67 19.96 -1.02 -11.40
CA GLU A 67 19.03 -1.97 -10.81
C GLU A 67 19.72 -3.31 -10.59
N GLY A 68 19.15 -4.11 -9.70
CA GLY A 68 19.65 -5.46 -9.45
C GLY A 68 18.61 -6.32 -8.74
N ASN A 69 18.89 -7.62 -8.73
CA ASN A 69 18.09 -8.62 -8.04
C ASN A 69 18.68 -8.85 -6.65
N PHE A 70 17.81 -8.82 -5.65
CA PHE A 70 18.18 -9.04 -4.25
C PHE A 70 17.69 -10.41 -3.78
N VAL A 71 18.58 -11.15 -3.13
CA VAL A 71 18.27 -12.42 -2.47
C VAL A 71 18.85 -12.38 -1.07
N VAL A 72 18.01 -12.63 -0.07
CA VAL A 72 18.40 -12.74 1.33
C VAL A 72 18.32 -14.20 1.76
N LEU A 73 19.38 -14.68 2.39
CA LEU A 73 19.53 -16.05 2.86
C LEU A 73 19.84 -16.02 4.35
N TYR A 74 19.13 -16.84 5.12
CA TYR A 74 19.46 -17.11 6.52
C TYR A 74 20.08 -18.49 6.59
N ILE A 75 21.33 -18.52 7.03
CA ILE A 75 22.14 -19.72 6.99
C ILE A 75 22.77 -19.93 8.37
N GLU A 76 22.67 -21.16 8.86
CA GLU A 76 23.34 -21.63 10.06
C GLU A 76 24.67 -22.29 9.65
N MET A 77 25.80 -21.77 10.15
CA MET A 77 27.13 -22.26 9.78
C MET A 77 28.15 -22.05 10.90
N ASP A 78 29.30 -22.73 10.79
CA ASP A 78 30.46 -22.50 11.64
C ASP A 78 31.05 -21.09 11.39
N PRO A 79 31.21 -20.24 12.42
CA PRO A 79 31.87 -18.95 12.34
C PRO A 79 33.26 -18.96 11.67
N THR A 80 34.02 -20.06 11.75
CA THR A 80 35.36 -20.16 11.16
C THR A 80 35.34 -20.11 9.63
N LYS A 81 34.22 -20.52 9.00
CA LYS A 81 34.06 -20.60 7.54
C LYS A 81 33.61 -19.28 6.89
N VAL A 82 33.06 -18.35 7.68
CA VAL A 82 32.47 -17.10 7.19
C VAL A 82 33.45 -16.28 6.34
N ARG A 83 34.72 -16.21 6.76
CA ARG A 83 35.75 -15.45 6.05
C ARG A 83 36.09 -16.04 4.68
N GLU A 84 36.03 -17.37 4.55
CA GLU A 84 36.29 -18.04 3.28
C GLU A 84 35.12 -17.81 2.31
N ILE A 85 33.88 -17.92 2.79
CA ILE A 85 32.68 -17.62 2.00
C ILE A 85 32.69 -16.17 1.51
N ASP A 86 33.02 -15.21 2.37
CA ASP A 86 33.14 -13.79 1.97
C ASP A 86 34.10 -13.60 0.79
N ARG A 87 35.24 -14.31 0.82
CA ARG A 87 36.23 -14.30 -0.25
C ARG A 87 35.70 -14.94 -1.52
N GLN A 88 35.08 -16.12 -1.43
CA GLN A 88 34.53 -16.83 -2.58
C GLN A 88 33.41 -16.02 -3.26
N LEU A 89 32.47 -15.45 -2.49
CA LEU A 89 31.40 -14.59 -2.99
C LEU A 89 31.95 -13.36 -3.72
N ARG A 90 33.04 -12.76 -3.22
CA ARG A 90 33.68 -11.60 -3.85
C ARG A 90 34.30 -11.94 -5.22
N ILE A 91 34.78 -13.17 -5.40
CA ILE A 91 35.40 -13.64 -6.65
C ILE A 91 34.34 -14.11 -7.65
N LEU A 92 33.16 -14.49 -7.17
CA LEU A 92 32.08 -15.03 -7.99
C LEU A 92 31.72 -14.05 -9.13
N PRO A 93 31.70 -14.51 -10.39
CA PRO A 93 31.34 -13.66 -11.52
C PRO A 93 29.89 -13.19 -11.38
N HIS A 94 29.59 -12.03 -11.95
CA HIS A 94 28.25 -11.40 -11.90
C HIS A 94 27.73 -11.06 -10.50
N MET A 95 28.58 -11.05 -9.46
CA MET A 95 28.22 -10.45 -8.17
C MET A 95 28.47 -8.93 -8.17
N LEU A 96 27.46 -8.14 -7.80
CA LEU A 96 27.61 -6.69 -7.63
C LEU A 96 28.07 -6.36 -6.22
N ARG A 97 27.37 -6.89 -5.22
CA ARG A 97 27.65 -6.69 -3.80
C ARG A 97 27.06 -7.84 -2.98
N HIS A 98 27.70 -8.14 -1.88
CA HIS A 98 27.13 -8.98 -0.83
C HIS A 98 27.32 -8.30 0.52
N LEU A 99 26.46 -8.66 1.46
CA LEU A 99 26.53 -8.20 2.84
C LEU A 99 26.27 -9.39 3.74
N ILE A 100 27.13 -9.58 4.73
CA ILE A 100 27.03 -10.62 5.74
C ILE A 100 26.75 -9.93 7.07
N VAL A 101 25.64 -10.28 7.72
CA VAL A 101 25.22 -9.71 8.99
C VAL A 101 24.96 -10.84 9.97
N ARG A 102 25.36 -10.64 11.23
CA ARG A 102 24.92 -11.51 12.31
C ARG A 102 23.65 -10.92 12.93
N PRO A 103 22.48 -11.56 12.79
CA PRO A 103 21.26 -11.08 13.43
C PRO A 103 21.42 -11.09 14.96
N PRO A 104 20.74 -10.18 15.68
CA PRO A 104 20.72 -10.17 17.13
C PRO A 104 20.04 -11.45 17.67
N LYS A 105 20.25 -11.72 18.96
CA LYS A 105 19.51 -12.78 19.66
C LYS A 105 18.01 -12.47 19.59
N ASP A 106 17.20 -13.51 19.42
CA ASP A 106 15.74 -13.43 19.32
C ASP A 106 15.21 -12.69 18.08
N TYR A 107 15.99 -12.63 17.01
CA TYR A 107 15.55 -12.03 15.75
C TYR A 107 14.49 -12.92 15.05
N GLU A 108 13.28 -12.39 14.93
CA GLU A 108 12.22 -13.01 14.15
C GLU A 108 12.42 -12.74 12.66
N VAL A 109 12.67 -13.81 11.91
CA VAL A 109 12.84 -13.66 10.47
C VAL A 109 11.49 -13.45 9.80
N THR A 110 11.32 -12.27 9.25
CA THR A 110 10.16 -11.92 8.43
C THR A 110 10.53 -12.02 6.96
N LYS A 111 9.79 -12.81 6.18
CA LYS A 111 9.91 -12.78 4.72
C LYS A 111 9.48 -11.40 4.21
N PHE A 112 10.37 -10.74 3.48
CA PHE A 112 10.10 -9.45 2.88
C PHE A 112 8.88 -9.51 1.96
N SER A 113 8.74 -10.57 1.15
CA SER A 113 7.58 -10.75 0.25
C SER A 113 6.26 -10.66 1.01
N GLN A 114 6.15 -11.35 2.15
CA GLN A 114 4.92 -11.39 2.95
C GLN A 114 4.63 -10.03 3.58
N ARG A 115 5.65 -9.37 4.13
CA ARG A 115 5.53 -8.03 4.71
C ARG A 115 5.16 -6.99 3.66
N PHE A 116 5.71 -7.10 2.46
CA PHE A 116 5.43 -6.19 1.35
C PHE A 116 3.99 -6.34 0.84
N GLU A 117 3.49 -7.57 0.70
CA GLU A 117 2.09 -7.82 0.34
C GLU A 117 1.11 -7.29 1.38
N GLN A 118 1.41 -7.50 2.68
CA GLN A 118 0.60 -6.94 3.76
C GLN A 118 0.57 -5.41 3.67
N TRP A 119 1.72 -4.77 3.51
CA TRP A 119 1.80 -3.32 3.36
C TRP A 119 1.01 -2.79 2.16
N LEU A 120 1.01 -3.50 1.02
CA LEU A 120 0.20 -3.13 -0.15
C LEU A 120 -1.29 -3.21 0.17
N LYS A 121 -1.75 -4.28 0.83
CA LYS A 121 -3.14 -4.45 1.26
C LYS A 121 -3.57 -3.38 2.26
N ASP A 122 -2.71 -3.05 3.22
CA ASP A 122 -2.98 -2.01 4.21
C ASP A 122 -3.13 -0.63 3.54
N ARG A 123 -2.32 -0.33 2.50
CA ARG A 123 -2.48 0.91 1.72
C ARG A 123 -3.76 0.92 0.89
N GLU A 124 -4.11 -0.18 0.26
CA GLU A 124 -5.32 -0.29 -0.56
C GLU A 124 -6.59 -0.14 0.31
N THR A 125 -6.61 -0.81 1.46
CA THR A 125 -7.71 -0.69 2.44
C THR A 125 -7.83 0.72 3.01
N ALA A 126 -6.72 1.39 3.32
CA ALA A 126 -6.75 2.79 3.75
C ALA A 126 -7.41 3.71 2.69
N VAL A 127 -7.03 3.57 1.42
CA VAL A 127 -7.63 4.33 0.31
C VAL A 127 -9.13 4.02 0.16
N GLU A 128 -9.54 2.75 0.30
CA GLU A 128 -10.95 2.39 0.28
C GLU A 128 -11.74 3.01 1.44
N THR A 129 -11.16 3.05 2.64
CA THR A 129 -11.83 3.64 3.81
C THR A 129 -12.03 5.14 3.62
N GLU A 130 -11.02 5.85 3.14
CA GLU A 130 -11.12 7.28 2.82
C GLU A 130 -12.20 7.54 1.76
N ARG A 131 -12.24 6.74 0.69
CA ARG A 131 -13.27 6.86 -0.36
C ARG A 131 -14.69 6.63 0.20
N LYS A 132 -14.87 5.60 1.04
CA LYS A 132 -16.16 5.31 1.70
C LYS A 132 -16.57 6.44 2.65
N GLU A 133 -15.62 7.08 3.33
CA GLU A 133 -15.89 8.23 4.18
C GLU A 133 -16.27 9.48 3.37
N GLU A 134 -15.58 9.74 2.26
CA GLU A 134 -15.91 10.84 1.35
C GLU A 134 -17.29 10.67 0.71
N GLU A 135 -17.63 9.46 0.25
CA GLU A 135 -18.95 9.13 -0.28
C GLU A 135 -20.05 9.34 0.77
N LYS A 136 -19.84 8.87 2.02
CA LYS A 136 -20.76 9.13 3.14
C LYS A 136 -20.89 10.63 3.45
N ARG A 137 -19.79 11.39 3.39
CA ARG A 137 -19.79 12.85 3.60
C ARG A 137 -20.56 13.58 2.50
N LEU A 138 -20.38 13.18 1.25
CA LEU A 138 -21.12 13.70 0.11
C LEU A 138 -22.61 13.36 0.21
N GLN A 139 -22.96 12.11 0.52
CA GLN A 139 -24.34 11.70 0.77
C GLN A 139 -24.98 12.52 1.91
N ARG A 140 -24.28 12.72 3.04
CA ARG A 140 -24.78 13.59 4.12
C ARG A 140 -25.03 15.01 3.64
N LYS A 141 -24.11 15.61 2.87
CA LYS A 141 -24.28 16.96 2.29
C LYS A 141 -25.46 17.03 1.31
N VAL A 142 -25.65 16.01 0.47
CA VAL A 142 -26.76 15.92 -0.48
C VAL A 142 -28.09 15.80 0.27
N VAL A 143 -28.17 14.93 1.28
CA VAL A 143 -29.36 14.78 2.14
C VAL A 143 -29.67 16.07 2.89
N GLU A 144 -28.66 16.75 3.42
CA GLU A 144 -28.83 18.04 4.10
C GLU A 144 -29.33 19.14 3.15
N LYS A 145 -28.76 19.23 1.94
CA LYS A 145 -29.25 20.14 0.89
C LYS A 145 -30.69 19.85 0.49
N ALA A 146 -31.05 18.59 0.26
CA ALA A 146 -32.41 18.18 -0.06
C ALA A 146 -33.39 18.54 1.07
N LYS A 147 -33.03 18.30 2.34
CA LYS A 147 -33.83 18.72 3.51
C LYS A 147 -34.01 20.25 3.57
N ARG A 148 -32.97 21.02 3.27
CA ARG A 148 -33.03 22.50 3.22
C ARG A 148 -33.95 22.97 2.10
N GLU A 149 -33.91 22.34 0.93
CA GLU A 149 -34.79 22.67 -0.20
C GLU A 149 -36.26 22.35 0.09
N VAL A 150 -36.55 21.18 0.67
CA VAL A 150 -37.90 20.80 1.11
C VAL A 150 -38.43 21.80 2.16
N LYS A 151 -37.61 22.17 3.15
CA LYS A 151 -38.00 23.18 4.15
C LYS A 151 -38.26 24.55 3.50
N ARG A 152 -37.50 24.91 2.45
CA ARG A 152 -37.67 26.17 1.70
C ARG A 152 -38.92 26.17 0.83
N THR A 153 -39.29 25.04 0.22
CA THR A 153 -40.53 24.91 -0.55
C THR A 153 -41.77 24.85 0.35
N GLU A 154 -41.69 24.19 1.51
CA GLU A 154 -42.74 24.22 2.53
C GLU A 154 -42.93 25.63 3.14
N ALA A 155 -41.84 26.36 3.39
CA ALA A 155 -41.93 27.75 3.85
C ALA A 155 -42.52 28.68 2.78
N LYS A 156 -42.23 28.45 1.49
CA LYS A 156 -42.90 29.16 0.38
C LYS A 156 -44.38 28.81 0.26
N LYS A 157 -44.78 27.56 0.54
CA LYS A 157 -46.20 27.15 0.59
C LYS A 157 -46.96 27.69 1.81
N LYS A 158 -46.25 28.07 2.88
CA LYS A 158 -46.83 28.65 4.12
C LYS A 158 -46.73 30.19 4.20
N ALA A 159 -46.11 30.85 3.22
CA ALA A 159 -46.19 32.30 3.12
C ALA A 159 -47.62 32.68 2.71
N PRO A 160 -48.27 33.66 3.36
CA PRO A 160 -49.66 33.99 3.08
C PRO A 160 -49.80 34.48 1.64
N THR A 161 -50.65 33.80 0.86
CA THR A 161 -51.22 34.36 -0.37
C THR A 161 -51.87 35.70 -0.01
N SER A 162 -51.50 36.74 -0.74
CA SER A 162 -51.86 38.14 -0.55
C SER A 162 -53.35 38.37 -0.23
N THR A 163 -53.65 38.67 1.03
CA THR A 163 -54.94 39.20 1.52
C THR A 163 -55.20 40.66 1.09
N LEU A 164 -54.47 41.19 0.11
CA LEU A 164 -54.57 42.57 -0.35
C LEU A 164 -55.26 42.74 -1.70
N GLU A 165 -55.65 41.67 -2.40
CA GLU A 165 -56.37 41.78 -3.69
C GLU A 165 -57.88 41.47 -3.57
N GLU A 166 -58.33 40.71 -2.57
CA GLU A 166 -59.76 40.40 -2.39
C GLU A 166 -60.57 41.59 -1.85
N ALA A 167 -59.96 42.47 -1.05
CA ALA A 167 -60.63 43.66 -0.52
C ALA A 167 -60.88 44.73 -1.58
N ASP A 168 -59.99 44.85 -2.57
CA ASP A 168 -60.11 45.80 -3.67
C ASP A 168 -61.04 45.27 -4.78
N LEU A 169 -61.12 43.95 -4.96
CA LEU A 169 -62.09 43.29 -5.83
C LEU A 169 -63.53 43.33 -5.27
N SER A 170 -63.70 43.18 -3.95
CA SER A 170 -65.00 43.29 -3.28
C SER A 170 -65.59 44.70 -3.41
N LYS A 171 -64.77 45.73 -3.22
CA LYS A 171 -65.21 47.13 -3.37
C LYS A 171 -65.61 47.47 -4.81
N LYS A 172 -64.90 46.93 -5.81
CA LYS A 172 -65.26 47.09 -7.23
C LYS A 172 -66.55 46.34 -7.61
N LEU A 173 -66.83 45.21 -6.96
CA LEU A 173 -68.07 44.46 -7.22
C LEU A 173 -69.29 45.18 -6.63
N ASP A 174 -69.17 45.73 -5.42
CA ASP A 174 -70.23 46.52 -4.79
C ASP A 174 -70.50 47.85 -5.53
N GLU A 175 -69.46 48.48 -6.10
CA GLU A 175 -69.59 49.68 -6.93
C GLU A 175 -70.34 49.38 -8.25
N LEU A 176 -70.06 48.24 -8.90
CA LEU A 176 -70.78 47.78 -10.10
C LEU A 176 -72.22 47.34 -9.84
N ILE A 177 -72.53 46.76 -8.67
CA ILE A 177 -73.88 46.35 -8.30
C ILE A 177 -74.75 47.56 -7.93
N SER A 178 -74.14 48.66 -7.46
CA SER A 178 -74.86 49.91 -7.12
C SER A 178 -75.28 50.74 -8.34
N ASP A 179 -74.61 50.58 -9.48
CA ASP A 179 -74.84 51.38 -10.69
C ASP A 179 -75.88 50.76 -11.66
N ASP A 180 -76.33 49.51 -11.40
CA ASP A 180 -77.32 48.81 -12.23
C ASP A 180 -78.68 48.63 -11.53
N SER A 181 -79.11 49.68 -10.81
CA SER A 181 -80.52 49.84 -10.43
C SER A 181 -81.22 50.77 -11.42
N LEU A 182 -82.09 50.15 -12.24
CA LEU A 182 -83.18 50.68 -13.09
C LEU A 182 -82.92 50.71 -14.60
N GLY A 183 -83.48 49.72 -15.31
CA GLY A 183 -83.55 49.80 -16.76
C GLY A 183 -84.24 48.70 -17.59
N LEU A 184 -85.08 47.81 -17.03
CA LEU A 184 -86.25 47.12 -17.66
C LEU A 184 -86.67 45.86 -16.88
#